data_AF-T1GWH2-F1
#
_entry.id   AF-T1GWH2-F1
#
_cell.length_a   1.000
_cell.length_b   1.000
_cell.length_c   1.000
_cell.angle_alpha   90.00
_cell.angle_beta   90.00
_cell.angle_gamma   90.00
#
_symmetry.space_group_name_H-M   'P 1'
#
loop_
_entity.id
_entity.type
_entity.pdbx_description
1 polymer ?
#
loop_
_entity_poly.entity_id
_entity_poly.type
_entity_poly.pdbx_seq_one_letter_code
_entity_poly.pdbx_strand_id
1 'polypeptide(L)'
;MEQHRLESFTTNWPFNNSDSCNVQNMAEAGFYFCGNDRENDTAACFVCGKVLDGWESTDVPIDEHRKHAPQCLFVKLGKTEKDFLRNLIY
;
A
#
# COMPACT_ATOMS: atom_id res chain seq x y z
N MET A 1 1.23 -5.63 11.68
CA MET A 1 0.18 -5.45 10.65
C MET A 1 0.85 -5.05 9.35
N GLU A 2 1.74 -4.06 9.35
CA GLU A 2 2.65 -3.75 8.22
C GLU A 2 3.52 -4.93 7.76
N GLN A 3 4.08 -5.70 8.70
CA GLN A 3 4.83 -6.91 8.36
C GLN A 3 4.01 -7.90 7.52
N HIS A 4 2.72 -8.10 7.83
CA HIS A 4 1.85 -8.95 7.02
C HIS A 4 1.56 -8.34 5.63
N ARG A 5 1.53 -7.00 5.53
CA ARG A 5 1.43 -6.34 4.23
C ARG A 5 2.68 -6.57 3.39
N LEU A 6 3.87 -6.41 3.96
CA LEU A 6 5.13 -6.76 3.28
C LEU A 6 5.12 -8.21 2.80
N GLU A 7 4.75 -9.13 3.69
CA GLU A 7 4.67 -10.56 3.38
C GLU A 7 3.65 -10.89 2.31
N SER A 8 2.60 -10.08 2.10
CA SER A 8 1.61 -10.36 1.05
C SER A 8 2.19 -10.30 -0.37
N PHE A 9 3.32 -9.60 -0.58
CA PHE A 9 3.97 -9.47 -1.88
C PHE A 9 4.91 -10.66 -2.18
N THR A 10 4.49 -11.90 -1.85
CA THR A 10 5.37 -13.07 -1.72
C THR A 10 6.12 -13.54 -2.96
N THR A 11 5.74 -13.19 -4.20
CA THR A 11 6.52 -13.66 -5.36
C THR A 11 6.43 -12.82 -6.63
N ASN A 12 5.27 -12.23 -6.94
CA ASN A 12 5.01 -11.71 -8.28
C ASN A 12 4.91 -10.18 -8.37
N TRP A 13 5.32 -9.44 -7.34
CA TRP A 13 5.39 -7.98 -7.46
C TRP A 13 6.44 -7.61 -8.53
N PRO A 14 6.08 -6.82 -9.56
CA PRO A 14 6.94 -6.64 -10.73
C PRO A 14 8.13 -5.70 -10.48
N PHE A 15 8.16 -4.98 -9.36
CA PHE A 15 9.15 -3.95 -9.06
C PHE A 15 10.17 -4.39 -8.01
N ASN A 16 11.41 -3.93 -8.20
CA ASN A 16 12.54 -4.27 -7.34
C ASN A 16 12.76 -3.20 -6.26
N ASN A 17 13.70 -3.44 -5.34
CA ASN A 17 13.97 -2.54 -4.21
C ASN A 17 14.48 -1.13 -4.60
N SER A 18 14.97 -0.92 -5.83
CA SER A 18 15.45 0.39 -6.29
C SER A 18 14.35 1.25 -6.92
N ASP A 19 13.20 0.65 -7.22
CA ASP A 19 12.04 1.36 -7.78
C ASP A 19 11.30 2.15 -6.69
N SER A 20 10.59 3.20 -7.08
CA SER A 20 9.73 3.96 -6.15
C SER A 20 8.51 3.14 -5.73
N CYS A 21 7.99 2.30 -6.63
CA CYS A 21 6.87 1.39 -6.37
C CYS A 21 7.32 0.03 -5.79
N ASN A 22 8.38 0.01 -4.99
CA ASN A 22 8.84 -1.21 -4.34
C ASN A 22 7.89 -1.69 -3.22
N VAL A 23 8.05 -2.95 -2.80
CA VAL A 23 7.21 -3.60 -1.78
C VAL A 23 7.20 -2.86 -0.45
N GLN A 24 8.34 -2.28 -0.04
CA GLN A 24 8.47 -1.54 1.21
C GLN A 24 7.61 -0.28 1.20
N ASN A 25 7.71 0.51 0.12
CA ASN A 25 6.94 1.73 -0.06
C ASN A 25 5.44 1.44 -0.21
N MET A 26 5.07 0.34 -0.87
CA MET A 26 3.69 -0.12 -0.97
C MET A 26 3.10 -0.44 0.42
N ALA A 27 3.81 -1.25 1.22
CA ALA A 27 3.37 -1.61 2.56
C ALA A 27 3.32 -0.39 3.49
N GLU A 28 4.29 0.52 3.40
CA GLU A 28 4.33 1.78 4.15
C GLU A 28 3.15 2.69 3.78
N ALA A 29 2.79 2.77 2.49
CA ALA A 29 1.62 3.50 2.02
C ALA A 29 0.27 2.84 2.39
N GLY A 30 0.30 1.71 3.08
CA GLY A 30 -0.87 0.99 3.57
C GLY A 30 -1.44 -0.03 2.59
N PHE A 31 -0.72 -0.36 1.51
CA PHE A 31 -1.15 -1.36 0.56
C PHE A 31 -0.67 -2.76 0.92
N TYR A 32 -1.50 -3.76 0.63
CA TYR A 32 -1.12 -5.16 0.59
C TYR A 32 -1.46 -5.72 -0.80
N PHE A 33 -0.70 -6.71 -1.26
CA PHE A 33 -0.96 -7.40 -2.50
C PHE A 33 -2.25 -8.21 -2.38
N CYS A 34 -3.13 -8.06 -3.36
CA CYS A 34 -4.36 -8.85 -3.46
C CYS A 34 -4.63 -9.30 -4.90
N GLY A 35 -3.57 -9.39 -5.71
CA GLY A 35 -3.61 -9.88 -7.08
C GLY A 35 -3.50 -11.40 -7.20
N ASN A 36 -3.32 -11.87 -8.43
CA ASN A 36 -3.15 -13.27 -8.79
C ASN A 36 -2.16 -13.41 -9.96
N ASP A 37 -1.96 -14.62 -10.48
CA ASP A 37 -0.99 -14.89 -11.56
C ASP A 37 -1.24 -14.10 -12.86
N ARG A 38 -2.44 -13.53 -13.06
CA ARG A 38 -2.79 -12.70 -14.22
C ARG A 38 -2.80 -11.20 -13.92
N GLU A 39 -2.78 -10.84 -12.65
CA GLU A 39 -2.92 -9.49 -12.12
C GLU A 39 -1.84 -9.32 -11.05
N ASN A 40 -0.60 -9.23 -11.50
CA ASN A 40 0.58 -9.34 -10.65
C ASN A 40 0.94 -8.04 -9.92
N ASP A 41 0.17 -6.97 -10.15
CA ASP A 41 0.38 -5.64 -9.56
C ASP A 41 -0.86 -5.11 -8.82
N THR A 42 -1.91 -5.92 -8.62
CA THR A 42 -3.09 -5.46 -7.88
C THR A 42 -2.83 -5.38 -6.38
N ALA A 43 -3.10 -4.21 -5.79
CA ALA A 43 -2.93 -3.96 -4.37
C ALA A 43 -4.10 -3.18 -3.75
N ALA A 44 -4.37 -3.43 -2.47
CA ALA A 44 -5.48 -2.81 -1.74
C ALA A 44 -5.02 -2.14 -0.45
N CYS A 45 -5.64 -1.00 -0.10
CA CYS A 45 -5.39 -0.36 1.18
C CYS A 45 -6.09 -1.10 2.34
N PHE A 46 -5.38 -1.37 3.43
CA PHE A 46 -5.95 -2.05 4.61
C PHE A 46 -6.97 -1.21 5.40
N VAL A 47 -6.99 0.12 5.22
CA VAL A 47 -7.89 1.04 5.93
C VAL A 47 -9.13 1.38 5.11
N CYS A 48 -8.95 1.86 3.88
CA CYS A 48 -10.07 2.32 3.05
C CYS A 48 -10.56 1.28 2.04
N GLY A 49 -9.84 0.17 1.87
CA GLY A 49 -10.19 -0.86 0.89
C GLY A 49 -10.02 -0.45 -0.57
N LYS A 50 -9.44 0.73 -0.86
CA LYS A 50 -9.18 1.16 -2.24
C LYS A 50 -8.22 0.18 -2.90
N VAL A 51 -8.68 -0.41 -4.00
CA VAL A 51 -7.87 -1.26 -4.88
C VAL A 51 -7.30 -0.41 -6.01
N LEU A 52 -6.03 -0.63 -6.33
CA LEU A 52 -5.31 -0.04 -7.46
C LEU A 52 -4.48 -1.11 -8.17
N ASP A 53 -4.40 -0.98 -9.48
CA ASP A 53 -3.63 -1.79 -10.43
C ASP A 53 -3.01 -0.86 -11.50
N GLY A 54 -2.23 -1.41 -12.43
CA GLY A 54 -1.56 -0.65 -13.49
C GLY A 54 -0.41 0.21 -12.96
N TRP A 55 0.30 -0.29 -11.96
CA TRP A 55 1.40 0.43 -11.31
C TRP A 55 2.60 0.55 -12.26
N GLU A 56 3.36 1.64 -12.12
CA GLU A 56 4.62 1.87 -12.80
C GLU A 56 5.79 1.90 -11.80
N SER A 57 7.01 1.57 -12.24
CA SER A 57 8.18 1.54 -11.35
C SER A 57 8.48 2.89 -10.69
N THR A 58 8.11 3.98 -11.35
CA THR A 58 8.29 5.35 -10.87
C THR A 58 7.15 5.87 -9.99
N ASP A 59 6.06 5.13 -9.86
CA ASP A 59 4.95 5.56 -9.02
C ASP A 59 5.38 5.64 -7.56
N VAL A 60 4.89 6.67 -6.87
CA VAL A 60 5.07 6.84 -5.44
C VAL A 60 3.78 6.40 -4.76
N PRO A 61 3.75 5.23 -4.07
CA PRO A 61 2.51 4.63 -3.59
C PRO A 61 1.64 5.53 -2.70
N ILE A 62 2.27 6.35 -1.85
CA ILE A 62 1.52 7.27 -0.99
C ILE A 62 0.88 8.44 -1.76
N ASP A 63 1.48 8.87 -2.86
CA ASP A 63 0.95 9.94 -3.71
C ASP A 63 -0.22 9.43 -4.54
N GLU A 64 -0.11 8.22 -5.10
CA GLU A 64 -1.21 7.55 -5.78
C GLU A 64 -2.36 7.27 -4.79
N HIS A 65 -2.07 6.87 -3.55
CA HIS A 65 -3.09 6.73 -2.51
C HIS A 65 -3.82 8.06 -2.22
N ARG A 66 -3.08 9.18 -2.10
CA ARG A 66 -3.65 10.52 -1.90
C ARG A 66 -4.55 10.95 -3.05
N LYS A 67 -4.10 10.70 -4.28
CA LYS A 67 -4.81 11.03 -5.51
C LYS A 67 -6.09 10.22 -5.68
N HIS A 68 -6.04 8.92 -5.40
CA HIS A 68 -7.15 8.00 -5.71
C HIS A 68 -8.08 7.69 -4.53
N ALA A 69 -7.70 7.99 -3.29
CA ALA A 69 -8.56 7.91 -2.11
C ALA A 69 -8.24 9.00 -1.06
N PRO A 70 -8.41 10.29 -1.39
CA PRO A 70 -8.09 11.41 -0.50
C PRO A 70 -8.89 11.41 0.83
N GLN A 71 -10.02 10.70 0.87
CA GLN A 71 -10.84 10.52 2.07
C GLN A 71 -10.33 9.43 3.03
N CYS A 72 -9.34 8.63 2.63
CA CYS A 72 -8.77 7.58 3.46
C CYS A 72 -8.22 8.15 4.78
N LEU A 73 -8.63 7.59 5.92
CA LEU A 73 -8.17 8.05 7.24
C LEU A 73 -6.66 7.87 7.40
N PHE A 74 -6.08 6.81 6.84
CA PHE A 74 -4.64 6.59 6.83
C PHE A 74 -3.90 7.74 6.15
N VAL A 75 -4.35 8.11 4.95
CA VAL A 75 -3.80 9.24 4.17
C VAL A 75 -3.95 10.57 4.93
N LYS A 76 -5.14 10.84 5.47
CA LYS A 76 -5.44 12.10 6.17
C LYS A 76 -4.62 12.29 7.44
N LEU A 77 -4.39 11.21 8.18
CA LEU A 77 -3.67 11.29 9.43
C LEU A 77 -2.17 11.46 9.20
N GLY A 78 -1.63 10.94 8.09
CA GLY A 78 -0.22 11.12 7.73
C GLY A 78 0.75 10.63 8.80
N LYS A 79 0.29 9.69 9.65
CA LYS A 79 1.09 9.12 10.72
C LYS A 79 1.37 7.65 10.43
N THR A 80 2.39 7.12 11.08
CA THR A 80 2.77 5.70 10.95
C THR A 80 1.61 4.79 11.36
N GLU A 81 1.62 3.53 10.93
CA GLU A 81 0.63 2.54 11.38
C GLU A 81 0.53 2.48 12.93
N LYS A 82 1.66 2.62 13.63
CA LYS A 82 1.70 2.66 15.10
C LYS A 82 0.90 3.83 15.67
N ASP A 83 0.91 4.97 15.00
CA ASP A 83 0.17 6.16 15.41
C ASP A 83 -1.31 6.06 15.03
N PHE A 84 -1.64 5.38 13.94
CA PHE A 84 -3.02 5.08 13.57
C PHE A 84 -3.69 4.17 14.61
N LEU A 85 -3.03 3.07 14.98
CA LEU A 85 -3.54 2.11 15.96
C LEU A 85 -3.67 2.72 17.36
N ARG A 86 -2.81 3.68 17.75
CA ARG A 86 -2.97 4.39 19.03
C ARG A 86 -4.26 5.19 19.16
N ASN A 87 -4.81 5.70 18.05
CA ASN A 87 -6.01 6.55 18.07
C ASN A 87 -7.32 5.76 17.89
N LEU A 88 -7.26 4.44 17.65
CA LEU A 88 -8.44 3.57 17.51
C LEU A 88 -8.74 2.74 18.77
N ILE A 89 -7.92 2.85 19.83
CA ILE A 89 -8.06 2.11 21.09
C ILE A 89 -8.54 3.04 22.23
N TYR A 90 -9.27 4.10 21.90
CA TYR A 90 -9.94 4.98 22.87
C TYR A 90 -11.43 5.10 22.56
#